data_AF-A0A0C2XN92-F1
#
_entry.id   AF-A0A0C2XN92-F1
#
_cell.length_a   1.000
_cell.length_b   1.000
_cell.length_c   1.000
_cell.angle_alpha   90.00
_cell.angle_beta   90.00
_cell.angle_gamma   90.00
#
_symmetry.space_group_name_H-M   'P 1'
#
loop_
_entity.id
_entity.type
_entity.pdbx_description
1 polymer ?
#
loop_
_entity_poly.entity_id
_entity_poly.type
_entity_poly.pdbx_seq_one_letter_code
_entity_poly.pdbx_strand_id
1 'polypeptide(L)'
;MILTTSLLVVLLGGTSTTLAAPVSRSQRDADLFTEALGPWFKECQNQSGGQYCVELAYKGVSALGANAAVCAQQDIADTMIDFAKTLTNNTALISQTRIYAQQPRSSADGMAVLYCQDAPTSTELSGVYPCQSAEFDLTKFTGSVTVGAAGTIPFGLTAAVNPAGSCPDRDTPVPAGEFLTDQANKSASHKSKTNSKATTSTSGTQRKSGYKHMTLLQYVKRQEEGGGDEGAAEPAPEDGAETLPGDNDPRGSQTPAEEGSADPPAEGSAE
;
A
#
# COMPACT_ATOMS: atom_id res chain seq x y z
N MET A 1 7.47 -78.13 28.09
CA MET A 1 6.59 -77.00 28.43
C MET A 1 7.45 -75.76 28.49
N ILE A 2 7.43 -74.93 27.45
CA ILE A 2 8.15 -73.64 27.40
C ILE A 2 7.07 -72.56 27.29
N LEU A 3 7.02 -71.71 28.31
CA LEU A 3 6.02 -70.68 28.52
C LEU A 3 6.55 -69.37 27.91
N THR A 4 5.93 -68.88 26.84
CA THR A 4 6.27 -67.60 26.21
C THR A 4 5.32 -66.52 26.73
N THR A 5 5.82 -65.56 27.51
CA THR A 5 5.04 -64.43 28.03
C THR A 5 5.27 -63.21 27.15
N SER A 6 4.22 -62.80 26.43
CA SER A 6 4.21 -61.63 25.56
C SER A 6 4.20 -60.32 26.36
N LEU A 7 5.12 -59.41 26.03
CA LEU A 7 5.22 -58.06 26.58
C LEU A 7 4.33 -57.12 25.76
N LEU A 8 3.30 -56.55 26.40
CA LEU A 8 2.38 -55.56 25.81
C LEU A 8 2.89 -54.16 26.16
N VAL A 9 3.35 -53.37 25.17
CA VAL A 9 3.74 -51.97 25.34
C VAL A 9 2.58 -51.08 24.91
N VAL A 10 1.96 -50.39 25.88
CA VAL A 10 0.90 -49.40 25.65
C VAL A 10 1.55 -48.02 25.52
N LEU A 11 1.60 -47.47 24.31
CA LEU A 11 2.01 -46.10 24.03
C LEU A 11 0.80 -45.17 24.15
N LEU A 12 0.78 -44.32 25.18
CA LEU A 12 -0.20 -43.22 25.29
C LEU A 12 0.27 -42.04 24.42
N GLY A 13 -0.43 -41.79 23.31
CA GLY A 13 -0.25 -40.59 22.49
C GLY A 13 -1.02 -39.41 23.08
N GLY A 14 -0.31 -38.42 23.62
CA GLY A 14 -0.88 -37.13 24.02
C GLY A 14 -1.06 -36.22 22.80
N THR A 15 -2.31 -35.87 22.47
CA THR A 15 -2.61 -34.87 21.44
C THR A 15 -2.53 -33.47 22.07
N SER A 16 -1.45 -32.74 21.79
CA SER A 16 -1.36 -31.31 22.13
C SER A 16 -2.28 -30.52 21.21
N THR A 17 -3.37 -29.97 21.75
CA THR A 17 -4.20 -29.00 21.04
C THR A 17 -3.51 -27.64 21.07
N THR A 18 -2.89 -27.23 19.96
CA THR A 18 -2.34 -25.88 19.83
C THR A 18 -3.50 -24.89 19.63
N LEU A 19 -3.81 -24.14 20.67
CA LEU A 19 -4.68 -22.96 20.57
C LEU A 19 -3.88 -21.85 19.88
N ALA A 20 -4.16 -21.59 18.61
CA ALA A 20 -3.62 -20.43 17.91
C ALA A 20 -4.19 -19.16 18.58
N ALA A 21 -3.33 -18.42 19.28
CA ALA A 21 -3.70 -17.13 19.87
C ALA A 21 -4.04 -16.13 18.73
N PRO A 22 -4.98 -15.20 18.94
CA PRO A 22 -5.28 -14.17 17.95
C PRO A 22 -4.03 -13.32 17.67
N VAL A 23 -3.61 -13.28 16.41
CA VAL A 23 -2.51 -12.43 15.93
C VAL A 23 -2.86 -10.96 16.23
N SER A 24 -1.93 -10.21 16.84
CA SER A 24 -2.17 -8.79 17.15
C SER A 24 -2.25 -7.97 15.86
N ARG A 25 -2.95 -6.82 15.91
CA ARG A 25 -3.04 -5.90 14.77
C ARG A 25 -1.65 -5.44 14.30
N SER A 26 -0.76 -5.15 15.24
CA SER A 26 0.63 -4.77 14.97
C SER A 26 1.44 -5.85 14.24
N GLN A 27 1.15 -7.14 14.47
CA GLN A 27 1.77 -8.23 13.72
C GLN A 27 1.26 -8.26 12.28
N ARG A 28 -0.05 -8.11 12.06
CA ARG A 28 -0.60 -8.04 10.69
C ARG A 28 -0.07 -6.83 9.91
N ASP A 29 0.04 -5.67 10.57
CA ASP A 29 0.56 -4.47 9.92
C ASP A 29 2.05 -4.63 9.56
N ALA A 30 2.83 -5.35 10.38
CA ALA A 30 4.22 -5.69 10.07
C ALA A 30 4.34 -6.68 8.90
N ASP A 31 3.45 -7.66 8.82
CA ASP A 31 3.39 -8.62 7.71
C ASP A 31 2.98 -7.91 6.41
N LEU A 32 1.91 -7.09 6.46
CA LEU A 32 1.46 -6.23 5.36
C LEU A 32 2.59 -5.35 4.85
N PHE A 33 3.33 -4.71 5.75
CA PHE A 33 4.45 -3.88 5.35
C PHE A 33 5.55 -4.69 4.67
N THR A 34 6.02 -5.76 5.31
CA THR A 34 7.19 -6.52 4.85
C THR A 34 6.96 -7.12 3.47
N GLU A 35 5.75 -7.62 3.25
CA GLU A 35 5.41 -8.34 2.03
C GLU A 35 4.85 -7.40 0.94
N ALA A 36 3.92 -6.50 1.28
CA ALA A 36 3.26 -5.67 0.27
C ALA A 36 4.05 -4.41 -0.13
N LEU A 37 4.80 -3.83 0.81
CA LEU A 37 5.53 -2.56 0.62
C LEU A 37 7.04 -2.66 0.86
N GLY A 38 7.54 -3.78 1.40
CA GLY A 38 8.94 -3.99 1.70
C GLY A 38 9.86 -3.75 0.49
N PRO A 39 9.56 -4.33 -0.69
CA PRO A 39 10.32 -4.06 -1.91
C PRO A 39 10.33 -2.58 -2.32
N TRP A 40 9.16 -1.91 -2.30
CA TRP A 40 9.04 -0.48 -2.61
C TRP A 40 9.85 0.37 -1.63
N PHE A 41 9.68 0.14 -0.32
CA PHE A 41 10.35 0.90 0.73
C PHE A 41 11.86 0.72 0.67
N LYS A 42 12.34 -0.50 0.45
CA LYS A 42 13.77 -0.78 0.29
C LYS A 42 14.36 0.00 -0.87
N GLU A 43 13.68 0.01 -2.02
CA GLU A 43 14.14 0.77 -3.17
C GLU A 43 14.10 2.29 -2.90
N CYS A 44 13.06 2.76 -2.23
CA CYS A 44 12.89 4.17 -1.85
C CYS A 44 14.06 4.65 -0.98
N GLN A 45 14.48 3.82 -0.03
CA GLN A 45 15.62 4.11 0.84
C GLN A 45 16.95 4.10 0.07
N ASN A 46 17.11 3.27 -0.95
CA ASN A 46 18.30 3.27 -1.81
C ASN A 46 18.45 4.59 -2.59
N GLN A 47 17.34 5.24 -2.91
CA GLN A 47 17.31 6.52 -3.63
C GLN A 47 17.41 7.74 -2.71
N SER A 48 17.74 7.56 -1.43
CA SER A 48 17.83 8.63 -0.43
C SER A 48 16.50 9.36 -0.17
N GLY A 49 15.35 8.70 -0.38
CA GLY A 49 14.04 9.30 -0.14
C GLY A 49 13.73 9.58 1.34
N GLY A 50 14.56 9.09 2.26
CA GLY A 50 14.60 9.52 3.66
C GLY A 50 13.30 9.29 4.42
N GLN A 51 12.89 10.26 5.24
CA GLN A 51 11.68 10.17 6.08
C GLN A 51 10.39 10.06 5.26
N TYR A 52 10.38 10.62 4.05
CA TYR A 52 9.19 10.60 3.21
C TYR A 52 8.83 9.17 2.76
N CYS A 53 9.83 8.32 2.52
CA CYS A 53 9.61 6.89 2.28
C CYS A 53 8.88 6.20 3.44
N VAL A 54 9.21 6.56 4.68
CA VAL A 54 8.63 5.97 5.90
C VAL A 54 7.17 6.39 6.03
N GLU A 55 6.88 7.68 5.84
CA GLU A 55 5.53 8.23 5.91
C GLU A 55 4.62 7.62 4.83
N LEU A 56 5.08 7.58 3.58
CA LEU A 56 4.31 6.98 2.48
C LEU A 56 4.06 5.49 2.70
N ALA A 57 5.05 4.76 3.20
CA ALA A 57 4.85 3.34 3.49
C ALA A 57 3.84 3.12 4.63
N TYR A 58 3.87 3.94 5.69
CA TYR A 58 2.90 3.85 6.78
C TYR A 58 1.47 4.17 6.30
N LYS A 59 1.31 5.24 5.51
CA LYS A 59 0.03 5.57 4.86
C LYS A 59 -0.41 4.44 3.94
N GLY A 60 0.52 3.82 3.22
CA GLY A 60 0.26 2.72 2.31
C GLY A 60 -0.27 1.46 3.01
N VAL A 61 0.33 1.07 4.14
CA VAL A 61 -0.20 -0.03 4.99
C VAL A 61 -1.60 0.31 5.49
N SER A 62 -1.79 1.54 6.00
CA SER A 62 -3.08 1.98 6.51
C SER A 62 -4.18 1.92 5.44
N ALA A 63 -3.86 2.27 4.19
CA ALA A 63 -4.79 2.21 3.06
C ALA A 63 -5.19 0.78 2.65
N LEU A 64 -4.40 -0.25 2.97
CA LEU A 64 -4.77 -1.66 2.77
C LEU A 64 -5.71 -2.18 3.87
N GLY A 65 -5.89 -1.43 4.94
CA GLY A 65 -6.74 -1.81 6.07
C GLY A 65 -8.23 -1.85 5.72
N ALA A 66 -8.98 -2.67 6.47
CA ALA A 66 -10.41 -2.91 6.24
C ALA A 66 -11.31 -1.67 6.40
N ASN A 67 -10.83 -0.65 7.13
CA ASN A 67 -11.59 0.58 7.39
C ASN A 67 -11.13 1.76 6.53
N ALA A 68 -10.17 1.56 5.62
CA ALA A 68 -9.72 2.65 4.77
C ALA A 68 -10.80 3.04 3.76
N ALA A 69 -10.81 4.31 3.32
CA ALA A 69 -11.72 4.78 2.28
C ALA A 69 -11.55 3.96 0.98
N VAL A 70 -12.58 3.92 0.13
CA VAL A 70 -12.59 3.09 -1.08
C VAL A 70 -11.41 3.40 -2.01
N CYS A 71 -11.07 4.68 -2.19
CA CYS A 71 -9.97 5.13 -3.06
C CYS A 71 -8.61 5.28 -2.39
N ALA A 72 -8.50 5.10 -1.06
CA ALA A 72 -7.28 5.43 -0.32
C ALA A 72 -6.01 4.72 -0.83
N GLN A 73 -6.12 3.46 -1.27
CA GLN A 73 -4.98 2.72 -1.84
C GLN A 73 -4.52 3.32 -3.18
N GLN A 74 -5.45 3.75 -4.04
CA GLN A 74 -5.14 4.39 -5.31
C GLN A 74 -4.48 5.75 -5.06
N ASP A 75 -5.04 6.58 -4.17
CA ASP A 75 -4.52 7.91 -3.86
C ASP A 75 -3.06 7.85 -3.33
N ILE A 76 -2.76 6.85 -2.48
CA ILE A 76 -1.40 6.62 -2.01
C ILE A 76 -0.50 6.11 -3.13
N ALA A 77 -0.99 5.22 -4.01
CA ALA A 77 -0.22 4.76 -5.15
C ALA A 77 0.09 5.89 -6.14
N ASP A 78 -0.85 6.79 -6.41
CA ASP A 78 -0.64 7.99 -7.21
C ASP A 78 0.48 8.85 -6.58
N THR A 79 0.39 9.10 -5.28
CA THR A 79 1.42 9.85 -4.53
C THR A 79 2.80 9.18 -4.59
N MET A 80 2.84 7.84 -4.50
CA MET A 80 4.08 7.07 -4.60
C MET A 80 4.71 7.16 -6.01
N ILE A 81 3.91 7.19 -7.07
CA ILE A 81 4.40 7.39 -8.44
C ILE A 81 4.90 8.81 -8.65
N ASP A 82 4.15 9.82 -8.19
CA ASP A 82 4.58 11.22 -8.27
C ASP A 82 5.92 11.41 -7.56
N PHE A 83 6.08 10.81 -6.39
CA PHE A 83 7.35 10.80 -5.68
C PHE A 83 8.46 10.09 -6.48
N ALA A 84 8.18 8.91 -7.02
CA ALA A 84 9.14 8.18 -7.85
C ALA A 84 9.61 8.98 -9.08
N LYS A 85 8.73 9.81 -9.66
CA LYS A 85 9.05 10.73 -10.76
C LYS A 85 10.04 11.80 -10.33
N THR A 86 9.92 12.34 -9.11
CA THR A 86 10.90 13.30 -8.56
C THR A 86 12.31 12.69 -8.42
N LEU A 87 12.39 11.38 -8.23
CA LEU A 87 13.64 10.61 -8.12
C LEU A 87 14.18 10.16 -9.49
N THR A 88 14.20 11.07 -10.46
CA THR A 88 14.68 10.82 -11.84
C THR A 88 13.86 9.73 -12.56
N ASN A 89 12.53 9.75 -12.40
CA ASN A 89 11.64 8.73 -12.98
C ASN A 89 12.08 7.30 -12.66
N ASN A 90 12.27 7.01 -11.37
CA ASN A 90 12.76 5.70 -10.95
C ASN A 90 11.74 4.60 -11.32
N THR A 91 12.10 3.82 -12.35
CA THR A 91 11.22 2.78 -12.92
C THR A 91 11.01 1.61 -11.96
N ALA A 92 11.96 1.34 -11.06
CA ALA A 92 11.81 0.31 -10.05
C ALA A 92 10.75 0.71 -9.02
N LEU A 93 10.76 1.95 -8.54
CA LEU A 93 9.71 2.47 -7.66
C LEU A 93 8.35 2.48 -8.33
N ILE A 94 8.25 2.99 -9.57
CA ILE A 94 6.99 2.99 -10.33
C ILE A 94 6.44 1.57 -10.48
N SER A 95 7.30 0.60 -10.83
CA SER A 95 6.93 -0.81 -10.96
C SER A 95 6.42 -1.39 -9.64
N GLN A 96 7.15 -1.14 -8.54
CA GLN A 96 6.73 -1.60 -7.21
C GLN A 96 5.44 -0.91 -6.73
N THR A 97 5.21 0.35 -7.10
CA THR A 97 3.96 1.06 -6.80
C THR A 97 2.77 0.46 -7.55
N ARG A 98 2.94 0.04 -8.81
CA ARG A 98 1.90 -0.69 -9.55
C ARG A 98 1.54 -2.02 -8.88
N ILE A 99 2.53 -2.73 -8.34
CA ILE A 99 2.30 -3.95 -7.56
C ILE A 99 1.54 -3.62 -6.27
N TYR A 100 1.95 -2.57 -5.54
CA TYR A 100 1.25 -2.09 -4.36
C TYR A 100 -0.23 -1.74 -4.63
N ALA A 101 -0.52 -1.03 -5.72
CA ALA A 101 -1.88 -0.66 -6.11
C ALA A 101 -2.78 -1.88 -6.40
N GLN A 102 -2.17 -3.04 -6.66
CA GLN A 102 -2.89 -4.29 -6.91
C GLN A 102 -3.03 -5.16 -5.64
N GLN A 103 -2.38 -4.82 -4.54
CA GLN A 103 -2.45 -5.62 -3.32
C GLN A 103 -3.90 -5.77 -2.85
N PRO A 104 -4.30 -6.97 -2.39
CA PRO A 104 -5.63 -7.16 -1.85
C PRO A 104 -5.80 -6.34 -0.58
N ARG A 105 -6.94 -5.67 -0.48
CA ARG A 105 -7.33 -4.95 0.75
C ARG A 105 -7.93 -5.92 1.75
N SER A 106 -7.72 -5.64 3.03
CA SER A 106 -8.43 -6.36 4.08
C SER A 106 -9.93 -6.06 4.03
N SER A 107 -10.75 -7.02 4.44
CA SER A 107 -12.21 -6.86 4.52
C SER A 107 -12.70 -7.20 5.92
N ALA A 108 -13.59 -6.36 6.48
CA ALA A 108 -14.14 -6.56 7.83
C ALA A 108 -15.31 -7.56 7.85
N ASP A 109 -16.05 -7.66 6.74
CA ASP A 109 -17.22 -8.53 6.59
C ASP A 109 -16.92 -9.81 5.79
N GLY A 110 -15.66 -10.00 5.37
CA GLY A 110 -15.23 -11.15 4.58
C GLY A 110 -15.77 -11.15 3.15
N MET A 111 -16.27 -10.01 2.66
CA MET A 111 -16.70 -9.83 1.27
C MET A 111 -15.60 -9.13 0.45
N ALA A 112 -15.69 -9.16 -0.88
CA ALA A 112 -14.78 -8.42 -1.75
C ALA A 112 -14.84 -6.90 -1.44
N VAL A 113 -13.72 -6.21 -1.57
CA VAL A 113 -13.65 -4.75 -1.29
C VAL A 113 -14.01 -3.98 -2.55
N LEU A 114 -14.83 -2.93 -2.40
CA LEU A 114 -15.23 -2.06 -3.51
C LEU A 114 -14.00 -1.45 -4.20
N TYR A 115 -14.08 -1.30 -5.51
CA TYR A 115 -13.07 -0.62 -6.32
C TYR A 115 -13.23 0.89 -6.23
N CYS A 116 -12.11 1.60 -6.28
CA CYS A 116 -12.14 3.04 -6.55
C CYS A 116 -12.83 3.30 -7.89
N GLN A 117 -13.64 4.35 -7.93
CA GLN A 117 -14.40 4.76 -9.13
C GLN A 117 -13.89 6.09 -9.70
N ASP A 118 -12.81 6.61 -9.14
CA ASP A 118 -12.13 7.80 -9.64
C ASP A 118 -10.97 7.39 -10.55
N ALA A 119 -10.70 8.21 -11.56
CA ALA A 119 -9.53 8.01 -12.41
C ALA A 119 -8.25 8.24 -11.59
N PRO A 120 -7.21 7.40 -11.76
CA PRO A 120 -5.91 7.67 -11.15
C PRO A 120 -5.34 8.97 -11.72
N THR A 121 -4.65 9.74 -10.88
CA THR A 121 -3.99 10.97 -11.33
C THR A 121 -2.70 10.65 -12.10
N SER A 122 -2.05 9.53 -11.78
CA SER A 122 -0.87 9.03 -12.49
C SER A 122 -1.27 8.11 -13.65
N THR A 123 -0.80 8.46 -14.86
CA THR A 123 -1.00 7.64 -16.06
C THR A 123 -0.46 6.22 -15.94
N GLU A 124 0.55 6.01 -15.10
CA GLU A 124 1.15 4.72 -14.79
C GLU A 124 0.23 3.79 -14.01
N LEU A 125 -0.88 4.27 -13.45
CA LEU A 125 -1.93 3.44 -12.83
C LEU A 125 -3.16 3.27 -13.71
N SER A 126 -3.15 3.77 -14.95
CA SER A 126 -4.28 3.59 -15.86
C SER A 126 -4.56 2.10 -16.10
N GLY A 127 -5.79 1.68 -15.79
CA GLY A 127 -6.22 0.29 -15.88
C GLY A 127 -5.71 -0.61 -14.75
N VAL A 128 -5.03 -0.07 -13.73
CA VAL A 128 -4.59 -0.80 -12.53
C VAL A 128 -5.70 -0.79 -11.49
N TYR A 129 -5.99 -1.96 -10.90
CA TYR A 129 -6.99 -2.10 -9.85
C TYR A 129 -6.62 -3.24 -8.88
N PRO A 130 -7.01 -3.18 -7.60
CA PRO A 130 -6.67 -4.19 -6.60
C PRO A 130 -7.18 -5.59 -6.97
N CYS A 131 -6.37 -6.61 -6.73
CA CYS A 131 -6.86 -7.98 -6.71
C CYS A 131 -7.76 -8.17 -5.47
N GLN A 132 -8.61 -9.19 -5.48
CA GLN A 132 -9.36 -9.59 -4.29
C GLN A 132 -8.70 -10.79 -3.62
N SER A 133 -8.87 -10.91 -2.31
CA SER A 133 -8.43 -12.10 -1.56
C SER A 133 -9.35 -13.29 -1.89
N ALA A 134 -8.77 -14.47 -2.07
CA ALA A 134 -9.47 -15.73 -2.29
C ALA A 134 -10.28 -16.17 -1.05
N GLU A 135 -9.99 -15.59 0.11
CA GLU A 135 -10.71 -15.88 1.36
C GLU A 135 -12.05 -15.15 1.46
N PHE A 136 -12.32 -14.20 0.56
CA PHE A 136 -13.56 -13.42 0.56
C PHE A 136 -14.65 -14.06 -0.28
N ASP A 137 -15.90 -13.74 0.05
CA ASP A 137 -17.03 -14.00 -0.85
C ASP A 137 -16.94 -13.08 -2.07
N LEU A 138 -16.48 -13.63 -3.20
CA LEU A 138 -16.32 -12.87 -4.46
C LEU A 138 -17.63 -12.67 -5.24
N THR A 139 -18.76 -13.15 -4.71
CA THR A 139 -20.09 -12.90 -5.29
C THR A 139 -20.75 -11.64 -4.72
N LYS A 140 -20.16 -11.06 -3.67
CA LYS A 140 -20.61 -9.85 -2.99
C LYS A 140 -19.44 -8.94 -2.65
N PHE A 141 -19.73 -7.66 -2.57
CA PHE A 141 -18.80 -6.65 -2.10
C PHE A 141 -19.25 -6.10 -0.74
N THR A 142 -18.31 -5.48 -0.03
CA THR A 142 -18.54 -4.87 1.29
C THR A 142 -19.85 -4.10 1.34
N GLY A 143 -20.64 -4.34 2.39
CA GLY A 143 -22.01 -3.82 2.48
C GLY A 143 -23.05 -4.63 1.69
N SER A 144 -22.73 -5.89 1.35
CA SER A 144 -23.60 -6.81 0.58
C SER A 144 -23.98 -6.30 -0.81
N VAL A 145 -23.12 -5.50 -1.44
CA VAL A 145 -23.33 -4.99 -2.79
C VAL A 145 -23.11 -6.12 -3.80
N THR A 146 -24.06 -6.33 -4.70
CA THR A 146 -23.98 -7.42 -5.70
C THR A 146 -23.04 -7.06 -6.85
N VAL A 147 -22.33 -8.05 -7.39
CA VAL A 147 -21.51 -7.91 -8.61
C VAL A 147 -22.30 -7.26 -9.74
N GLY A 148 -21.69 -6.27 -10.40
CA GLY A 148 -22.28 -5.49 -11.48
C GLY A 148 -22.88 -4.14 -11.04
N ALA A 149 -23.04 -3.91 -9.73
CA ALA A 149 -23.43 -2.61 -9.20
C ALA A 149 -22.25 -1.61 -9.18
N ALA A 150 -22.55 -0.33 -8.91
CA ALA A 150 -21.55 0.72 -8.77
C ALA A 150 -20.47 0.34 -7.72
N GLY A 151 -19.20 0.59 -8.03
CA GLY A 151 -18.07 0.23 -7.16
C GLY A 151 -17.66 -1.25 -7.22
N THR A 152 -18.41 -2.13 -7.89
CA THR A 152 -18.06 -3.56 -8.03
C THR A 152 -17.37 -3.88 -9.37
N ILE A 153 -17.32 -2.91 -10.27
CA ILE A 153 -16.61 -2.95 -11.54
C ILE A 153 -15.43 -1.99 -11.43
N PRO A 154 -14.19 -2.42 -11.71
CA PRO A 154 -13.04 -1.51 -11.68
C PRO A 154 -13.25 -0.30 -12.60
N PHE A 155 -12.71 0.85 -12.20
CA PHE A 155 -12.76 2.05 -13.01
C PHE A 155 -12.22 1.79 -14.43
N GLY A 156 -12.91 2.34 -15.43
CA GLY A 156 -12.57 2.17 -16.84
C GLY A 156 -12.99 0.84 -17.46
N LEU A 157 -13.51 -0.12 -16.69
CA LEU A 157 -14.12 -1.34 -17.21
C LEU A 157 -15.64 -1.20 -17.29
N THR A 158 -16.24 -1.95 -18.22
CA THR A 158 -17.70 -1.96 -18.45
C THR A 158 -18.38 -3.24 -17.98
N ALA A 159 -17.61 -4.20 -17.45
CA ALA A 159 -18.10 -5.49 -16.99
C ALA A 159 -17.30 -5.95 -15.77
N ALA A 160 -17.94 -6.77 -14.93
CA ALA A 160 -17.28 -7.38 -13.79
C ALA A 160 -16.07 -8.22 -14.23
N VAL A 161 -15.06 -8.25 -13.36
CA VAL A 161 -13.81 -8.96 -13.62
C VAL A 161 -14.06 -10.47 -13.70
N ASN A 162 -13.47 -11.13 -14.71
CA ASN A 162 -13.55 -12.58 -14.91
C ASN A 162 -12.16 -13.13 -15.27
N PRO A 163 -11.54 -14.00 -14.44
CA PRO A 163 -12.07 -14.60 -13.21
C PRO A 163 -12.34 -13.59 -12.09
N ALA A 164 -13.36 -13.84 -11.27
CA ALA A 164 -13.68 -12.98 -10.13
C ALA A 164 -12.45 -12.85 -9.22
N GLY A 165 -12.18 -11.63 -8.74
CA GLY A 165 -11.05 -11.31 -7.87
C GLY A 165 -9.67 -11.25 -8.51
N SER A 166 -9.56 -11.45 -9.83
CA SER A 166 -8.33 -11.19 -10.58
C SER A 166 -8.03 -9.68 -10.72
N CYS A 167 -6.84 -9.37 -11.19
CA CYS A 167 -6.30 -8.03 -11.41
C CYS A 167 -5.33 -8.05 -12.60
N PRO A 168 -4.88 -6.91 -13.13
CA PRO A 168 -4.10 -6.86 -14.37
C PRO A 168 -2.84 -7.72 -14.37
N ASP A 169 -2.14 -7.82 -13.23
CA ASP A 169 -0.92 -8.64 -13.14
C ASP A 169 -1.18 -10.07 -12.62
N ARG A 170 -2.42 -10.41 -12.22
CA ARG A 170 -2.77 -11.75 -11.73
C ARG A 170 -4.18 -12.20 -12.16
N ASP A 171 -4.24 -13.27 -12.95
CA ASP A 171 -5.50 -13.85 -13.48
C ASP A 171 -6.36 -14.58 -12.44
N THR A 172 -5.93 -14.67 -11.18
CA THR A 172 -6.66 -15.36 -10.10
C THR A 172 -6.65 -14.52 -8.82
N PRO A 173 -7.63 -14.72 -7.92
CA PRO A 173 -7.58 -14.15 -6.57
C PRO A 173 -6.26 -14.44 -5.86
N VAL A 174 -5.90 -13.55 -4.93
CA VAL A 174 -4.71 -13.73 -4.10
C VAL A 174 -5.06 -14.69 -2.97
N PRO A 175 -4.34 -15.82 -2.77
CA PRO A 175 -4.59 -16.75 -1.69
C PRO A 175 -4.52 -16.07 -0.31
N ALA A 176 -5.24 -16.64 0.66
CA ALA A 176 -5.26 -16.14 2.02
C ALA A 176 -3.84 -16.01 2.59
N GLY A 177 -3.51 -14.82 3.12
CA GLY A 177 -2.19 -14.55 3.69
C GLY A 177 -1.04 -14.41 2.68
N GLU A 178 -1.32 -14.44 1.38
CA GLU A 178 -0.34 -14.10 0.34
C GLU A 178 -0.43 -12.62 -0.04
N PHE A 179 0.70 -12.08 -0.49
CA PHE A 179 0.82 -10.74 -1.05
C PHE A 179 1.46 -10.80 -2.43
N LEU A 180 1.27 -9.77 -3.23
CA LEU A 180 1.96 -9.62 -4.49
C LEU A 180 3.39 -9.16 -4.20
N THR A 181 4.32 -10.09 -4.03
CA THR A 181 5.71 -9.76 -3.66
C THR A 181 6.65 -9.80 -4.86
N ASP A 182 6.32 -10.59 -5.89
CA ASP A 182 7.17 -10.77 -7.09
C ASP A 182 6.35 -11.09 -8.35
N GLN A 183 5.80 -10.05 -9.00
CA GLN A 183 5.30 -10.16 -10.38
C GLN A 183 6.05 -9.33 -11.41
N ALA A 184 7.00 -8.50 -10.99
CA ALA A 184 7.90 -7.77 -11.90
C ALA A 184 8.68 -8.68 -12.89
N ASN A 185 8.72 -10.00 -12.66
CA ASN A 185 9.35 -10.98 -13.56
C ASN A 185 8.38 -11.97 -14.25
N LYS A 186 7.07 -11.96 -13.97
CA LYS A 186 6.12 -12.93 -14.57
C LYS A 186 5.38 -12.42 -15.79
N SER A 187 5.21 -11.11 -15.97
CA SER A 187 4.53 -10.54 -17.15
C SER A 187 5.34 -10.67 -18.46
N ALA A 188 6.56 -11.23 -18.42
CA ALA A 188 7.31 -11.67 -19.61
C ALA A 188 7.17 -13.17 -19.94
N SER A 189 6.56 -13.98 -19.06
CA SER A 189 6.53 -15.46 -19.19
C SER A 189 5.27 -16.02 -19.85
N HIS A 190 4.47 -15.20 -20.54
CA HIS A 190 3.41 -15.66 -21.43
C HIS A 190 3.81 -15.63 -22.92
N LYS A 191 5.08 -15.89 -23.24
CA LYS A 191 5.50 -16.54 -24.49
C LYS A 191 6.99 -16.93 -24.46
N SER A 192 7.31 -18.15 -24.00
CA SER A 192 8.35 -19.02 -24.56
C SER A 192 8.74 -20.13 -23.57
N LYS A 193 8.44 -21.38 -23.94
CA LYS A 193 9.14 -22.55 -23.40
C LYS A 193 10.58 -22.51 -23.91
N THR A 194 11.55 -22.17 -23.07
CA THR A 194 12.97 -22.46 -23.35
C THR A 194 13.73 -22.71 -22.05
N ASN A 195 14.29 -23.91 -21.95
CA ASN A 195 15.20 -24.35 -20.88
C ASN A 195 16.43 -23.44 -20.78
N SER A 196 16.83 -23.02 -19.56
CA SER A 196 18.22 -22.88 -19.08
C SER A 196 18.21 -22.42 -17.61
N LYS A 197 18.72 -23.24 -16.69
CA LYS A 197 20.09 -23.25 -16.13
C LYS A 197 20.45 -21.97 -15.37
N ALA A 198 20.46 -22.10 -14.04
CA ALA A 198 20.73 -21.06 -13.06
C ALA A 198 22.13 -20.45 -13.22
N THR A 199 22.20 -19.11 -13.19
CA THR A 199 23.44 -18.34 -13.06
C THR A 199 23.37 -17.52 -11.77
N THR A 200 24.40 -17.66 -10.95
CA THR A 200 24.60 -17.04 -9.65
C THR A 200 24.75 -15.53 -9.76
N SER A 201 23.91 -14.78 -9.03
CA SER A 201 23.96 -13.32 -8.96
C SER A 201 25.03 -12.84 -7.97
N THR A 202 25.91 -11.98 -8.45
CA THR A 202 26.99 -11.31 -7.72
C THR A 202 26.43 -10.15 -6.88
N SER A 203 26.79 -10.13 -5.59
CA SER A 203 26.45 -9.07 -4.62
C SER A 203 27.13 -7.74 -4.97
N GLY A 204 26.34 -6.71 -5.23
CA GLY A 204 26.80 -5.33 -5.38
C GLY A 204 27.06 -4.66 -4.02
N THR A 205 28.15 -3.89 -3.95
CA THR A 205 28.64 -3.18 -2.76
C THR A 205 27.69 -2.05 -2.33
N GLN A 206 27.14 -2.19 -1.12
CA GLN A 206 26.30 -1.21 -0.43
C GLN A 206 27.14 0.01 0.00
N ARG A 207 26.80 1.21 -0.51
CA ARG A 207 27.38 2.47 -0.02
C ARG A 207 26.75 2.81 1.34
N LYS A 208 27.58 3.03 2.37
CA LYS A 208 27.17 3.48 3.70
C LYS A 208 26.69 4.93 3.63
N SER A 209 25.39 5.14 3.49
CA SER A 209 24.74 6.43 3.72
C SER A 209 24.48 6.60 5.22
N GLY A 210 24.94 7.71 5.81
CA GLY A 210 24.99 7.97 7.26
C GLY A 210 23.66 8.33 7.92
N TYR A 211 22.52 8.04 7.28
CA TYR A 211 21.22 8.21 7.93
C TYR A 211 21.03 7.09 8.96
N LYS A 212 20.79 7.44 10.23
CA LYS A 212 20.30 6.48 11.23
C LYS A 212 19.04 5.84 10.65
N HIS A 213 19.16 4.57 10.28
CA HIS A 213 18.11 3.78 9.66
C HIS A 213 16.99 3.58 10.68
N MET A 214 16.09 4.55 10.79
CA MET A 214 14.90 4.41 11.60
C MET A 214 14.04 3.33 10.94
N THR A 215 13.87 2.20 11.62
CA THR A 215 13.05 1.11 11.09
C THR A 215 11.59 1.53 11.14
N LEU A 216 10.76 1.03 10.22
CA LEU A 216 9.32 1.32 10.29
C LEU A 216 8.73 0.88 11.63
N LEU A 217 9.20 -0.22 12.23
CA LEU A 217 8.81 -0.62 13.58
C LEU A 217 9.12 0.46 14.62
N GLN A 218 10.24 1.16 14.52
CA GLN A 218 10.54 2.31 15.38
C GLN A 218 9.63 3.51 15.09
N TYR A 219 9.26 3.72 13.83
CA TYR A 219 8.31 4.77 13.45
C TYR A 219 6.90 4.48 13.96
N VAL A 220 6.37 3.27 13.72
CA VAL A 220 5.07 2.80 14.20
C VAL A 220 5.03 2.84 15.71
N LYS A 221 6.05 2.31 16.39
CA LYS A 221 6.15 2.39 17.85
C LYS A 221 6.14 3.83 18.36
N ARG A 222 6.81 4.75 17.67
CA ARG A 222 6.78 6.18 18.00
C ARG A 222 5.39 6.80 17.80
N GLN A 223 4.66 6.41 16.74
CA GLN A 223 3.29 6.87 16.52
C GLN A 223 2.34 6.34 17.59
N GLU A 224 2.49 5.08 18.00
CA GLU A 224 1.70 4.47 19.10
C GLU A 224 2.01 5.11 20.46
N GLU A 225 3.27 5.49 20.70
CA GLU A 225 3.71 6.10 21.97
C GLU A 225 3.49 7.63 22.02
N GLY A 226 3.17 8.29 20.89
CA GLY A 226 3.25 9.75 20.75
C GLY A 226 2.02 10.49 20.23
N GLY A 227 0.89 9.82 19.96
CA GLY A 227 -0.32 10.44 19.39
C GLY A 227 -1.14 11.37 20.30
N GLY A 228 -0.50 12.10 21.23
CA GLY A 228 -1.19 12.87 22.27
C GLY A 228 -0.81 14.34 22.44
N ASP A 229 0.25 14.87 21.83
CA ASP A 229 0.60 16.28 22.02
C ASP A 229 1.34 16.85 20.79
N GLU A 230 0.69 17.79 20.09
CA GLU A 230 1.27 18.61 19.03
C GLU A 230 2.36 19.53 19.60
N GLY A 231 3.53 18.97 19.88
CA GLY A 231 4.75 19.72 20.13
C GLY A 231 5.51 19.92 18.83
N ALA A 232 5.19 20.98 18.08
CA ALA A 232 6.02 21.46 16.99
C ALA A 232 7.47 21.64 17.50
N ALA A 233 8.39 20.78 17.05
CA ALA A 233 9.81 21.02 17.22
C ALA A 233 10.20 22.17 16.29
N GLU A 234 10.05 23.38 16.81
CA GLU A 234 10.67 24.59 16.31
C GLU A 234 12.18 24.32 16.10
N PRO A 235 12.75 24.57 14.91
CA PRO A 235 14.19 24.42 14.71
C PRO A 235 14.91 25.43 15.60
N ALA A 236 15.89 24.94 16.35
CA ALA A 236 16.71 25.73 17.27
C ALA A 236 17.29 26.99 16.58
N PRO A 237 17.28 28.16 17.23
CA PRO A 237 17.90 29.36 16.70
C PRO A 237 19.42 29.20 16.69
N GLU A 238 20.03 29.43 15.53
CA GLU A 238 21.47 29.64 15.45
C GLU A 238 21.79 31.02 16.06
N ASP A 239 22.54 31.00 17.16
CA ASP A 239 23.14 32.16 17.81
C ASP A 239 24.02 32.93 16.82
N GLY A 240 23.65 34.16 16.53
CA GLY A 240 24.38 35.06 15.64
C GLY A 240 24.00 36.51 15.91
N ALA A 241 24.33 37.00 17.11
CA ALA A 241 24.14 38.38 17.51
C ALA A 241 25.15 39.32 16.82
N GLU A 242 24.67 40.17 15.91
CA GLU A 242 25.24 41.51 15.69
C GLU A 242 24.10 42.54 15.66
N THR A 243 24.00 43.29 16.76
CA THR A 243 23.25 44.54 16.89
C THR A 243 23.77 45.63 15.95
N LEU A 244 22.88 46.36 15.27
CA LEU A 244 22.88 47.85 15.17
C LEU A 244 21.51 48.36 14.62
N PRO A 245 21.16 49.64 14.83
CA PRO A 245 19.79 50.09 15.13
C PRO A 245 19.08 50.83 13.98
N GLY A 246 17.75 50.93 14.12
CA GLY A 246 16.94 52.09 13.76
C GLY A 246 16.62 52.30 12.27
N ASP A 247 15.35 52.21 11.90
CA ASP A 247 14.48 53.39 11.75
C ASP A 247 13.17 53.06 11.01
N ASN A 248 12.07 53.50 11.62
CA ASN A 248 10.81 54.01 11.07
C ASN A 248 10.48 53.80 9.57
N ASP A 249 9.33 53.19 9.28
CA ASP A 249 8.11 53.93 8.85
C ASP A 249 6.90 52.97 8.72
N PRO A 250 5.65 53.43 8.97
CA PRO A 250 4.42 52.66 8.79
C PRO A 250 3.79 52.92 7.40
N ARG A 251 2.65 52.23 7.15
CA ARG A 251 1.51 52.69 6.32
C ARG A 251 1.31 52.00 4.95
N GLY A 252 0.07 51.51 4.76
CA GLY A 252 -0.53 51.05 3.50
C GLY A 252 -0.93 49.57 3.55
N SER A 253 -2.11 49.15 4.03
CA SER A 253 -3.47 49.42 3.53
C SER A 253 -3.57 49.38 2.01
N GLN A 254 -4.04 48.25 1.47
CA GLN A 254 -5.01 48.20 0.36
C GLN A 254 -5.48 46.76 0.06
N THR A 255 -6.75 46.50 0.37
CA THR A 255 -7.66 45.57 -0.34
C THR A 255 -8.24 46.31 -1.56
N PRO A 256 -8.52 45.64 -2.68
CA PRO A 256 -9.92 45.33 -3.08
C PRO A 256 -10.04 43.90 -3.69
N ALA A 257 -11.10 43.11 -3.48
CA ALA A 257 -12.48 43.17 -4.00
C ALA A 257 -12.64 42.72 -5.47
N GLU A 258 -13.84 42.18 -5.78
CA GLU A 258 -14.44 41.87 -7.10
C GLU A 258 -14.27 40.40 -7.57
N GLU A 259 -15.27 39.50 -7.47
CA GLU A 259 -16.62 39.44 -8.08
C GLU A 259 -16.59 38.92 -9.54
N GLY A 260 -17.31 37.82 -9.80
CA GLY A 260 -17.37 37.20 -11.13
C GLY A 260 -18.17 35.90 -11.16
N SER A 261 -19.47 35.98 -10.89
CA SER A 261 -20.44 34.94 -11.26
C SER A 261 -20.66 34.93 -12.77
N ALA A 262 -20.71 33.75 -13.38
CA ALA A 262 -21.29 33.56 -14.71
C ALA A 262 -21.94 32.16 -14.79
N ASP A 263 -23.25 32.13 -14.56
CA ASP A 263 -24.16 31.08 -15.03
C ASP A 263 -24.25 31.09 -16.57
N PRO A 264 -24.31 29.93 -17.24
CA PRO A 264 -24.93 29.81 -18.55
C PRO A 264 -26.40 29.34 -18.46
N PRO A 265 -27.24 29.76 -19.42
CA PRO A 265 -28.69 29.60 -19.37
C PRO A 265 -29.18 28.19 -19.74
N ALA A 266 -30.32 27.85 -19.16
CA ALA A 266 -31.21 26.79 -19.61
C ALA A 266 -31.97 27.18 -20.90
N GLU A 267 -32.62 26.17 -21.47
CA GLU A 267 -33.69 26.19 -22.48
C GLU A 267 -33.31 25.79 -23.92
N GLY A 268 -33.98 24.73 -24.36
CA GLY A 268 -33.94 24.18 -25.70
C GLY A 268 -34.92 23.01 -25.84
N SER A 269 -36.20 23.30 -25.65
CA SER A 269 -37.32 22.45 -26.08
C SER A 269 -37.39 22.43 -27.61
N ALA A 270 -37.41 21.24 -28.22
CA ALA A 270 -37.99 21.04 -29.55
C ALA A 270 -38.33 19.55 -29.78
N GLU A 271 -39.64 19.34 -29.97
CA GLU A 271 -40.37 18.29 -30.71
C GLU A 271 -40.19 16.79 -30.37
#